data_AF-A0A1Q7SXW1-F1
#
_entry.id   AF-A0A1Q7SXW1-F1
#
_cell.length_a   1.000
_cell.length_b   1.000
_cell.length_c   1.000
_cell.angle_alpha   90.00
_cell.angle_beta   90.00
_cell.angle_gamma   90.00
#
_symmetry.space_group_name_H-M   'P 1'
#
loop_
_entity.id
_entity.type
_entity.pdbx_description
1 polymer ?
#
loop_
_entity_poly.entity_id
_entity_poly.type
_entity_poly.pdbx_seq_one_letter_code
_entity_poly.pdbx_strand_id
1 'polypeptide(L)'
;MAHQILLPRADGTCAPYTLGEPSTYPSSSAPSHSRVAYAAAHVVCDPLAENGPVSPAHLDWDATMAYRHHLWSLGFSVAEAMDTAQRGMGLDWKVTGELIRRSVADARAIGAGIACGAGTDQLASSARVTLDDVQAAYEEQCSFIEGEGGRIILMASRALASCARTPDDYIQVYDRILTQVSQPVILHWLGDMFDPALAGYWGYQDLDAAMMTCLSIIERHAAKIDGIKISLLNADREIAMRRHLPPAVRMYTGDDFNYPELIRGDEQGYSHALLGIFDAIAPAAAAALQA
;
A
#
# COMPACT_ATOMS: atom_id res chain seq x y z
N MET A 1 30.21 27.40 3.83
CA MET A 1 30.28 27.71 2.39
C MET A 1 28.98 27.22 1.79
N ALA A 2 28.26 28.04 1.03
CA ALA A 2 27.02 27.58 0.41
C ALA A 2 27.36 26.53 -0.67
N HIS A 3 26.82 25.32 -0.53
CA HIS A 3 27.05 24.25 -1.50
C HIS A 3 26.23 24.55 -2.76
N GLN A 4 26.90 24.58 -3.92
CA GLN A 4 26.28 24.82 -5.22
C GLN A 4 26.41 23.61 -6.12
N ILE A 5 25.35 23.33 -6.89
CA ILE A 5 25.31 22.29 -7.91
C ILE A 5 24.70 22.86 -9.19
N LEU A 6 25.20 22.46 -10.36
CA LEU A 6 24.59 22.83 -11.63
C LEU A 6 23.41 21.89 -11.91
N LEU A 7 22.23 22.45 -12.12
CA LEU A 7 21.03 21.69 -12.51
C LEU A 7 20.61 22.04 -13.94
N PRO A 8 20.15 21.05 -14.73
CA PRO A 8 19.61 21.30 -16.05
C PRO A 8 18.29 22.07 -15.97
N ARG A 9 18.05 22.94 -16.94
CA ARG A 9 16.80 23.67 -17.14
C ARG A 9 16.05 23.13 -18.36
N ALA A 10 14.76 23.44 -18.44
CA ALA A 10 13.90 23.03 -19.55
C ALA A 10 14.37 23.58 -20.93
N ASP A 11 15.15 24.67 -20.94
CA ASP A 11 15.74 25.26 -22.16
C ASP A 11 17.07 24.59 -22.58
N GLY A 12 17.48 23.52 -21.91
CA GLY A 12 18.74 22.81 -22.16
C GLY A 12 19.98 23.47 -21.56
N THR A 13 19.84 24.63 -20.91
CA THR A 13 20.95 25.27 -20.20
C THR A 13 21.15 24.65 -18.81
N CYS A 14 22.31 24.92 -18.19
CA CYS A 14 22.55 24.60 -16.79
C CYS A 14 22.64 25.88 -15.97
N ALA A 15 22.12 25.84 -14.74
CA ALA A 15 22.23 26.96 -13.82
C ALA A 15 22.66 26.50 -12.43
N PRO A 16 23.44 27.34 -11.70
CA PRO A 16 23.80 27.04 -10.34
C PRO A 16 22.56 27.08 -9.45
N TYR A 17 22.35 26.01 -8.70
CA TYR A 17 21.39 25.90 -7.62
C TYR A 17 22.16 25.87 -6.30
N THR A 18 21.78 26.77 -5.39
CA THR A 18 22.39 26.83 -4.04
C THR A 18 21.51 26.01 -3.09
N LEU A 19 22.11 24.99 -2.47
CA LEU A 19 21.42 24.13 -1.52
C LEU A 19 21.05 24.92 -0.26
N GLY A 20 19.88 24.63 0.31
CA GLY A 20 19.49 25.11 1.63
C GLY A 20 20.22 24.38 2.76
N GLU A 21 20.06 24.87 3.99
CA GLU A 21 20.55 24.18 5.18
C GLU A 21 19.86 22.81 5.36
N PRO A 22 20.55 21.79 5.90
CA PRO A 22 19.94 20.50 6.20
C PRO A 22 18.71 20.64 7.09
N SER A 23 17.65 19.88 6.81
CA SER A 23 16.46 19.85 7.66
C SER A 23 16.78 19.34 9.06
N THR A 24 16.21 19.95 10.09
CA THR A 24 16.37 19.51 11.49
C THR A 24 15.42 18.36 11.88
N TYR A 25 14.95 17.59 10.90
CA TYR A 25 14.05 16.47 11.13
C TYR A 25 14.74 15.37 11.95
N PRO A 26 13.99 14.65 12.80
CA PRO A 26 14.55 13.65 13.68
C PRO A 26 15.12 12.47 12.90
N SER A 27 16.18 11.86 13.43
CA SER A 27 16.69 10.57 12.95
C SER A 27 15.92 9.37 13.54
N SER A 28 15.13 9.60 14.59
CA SER A 28 14.25 8.61 15.23
C SER A 28 13.06 9.30 15.88
N SER A 29 11.89 8.65 15.91
CA SER A 29 10.69 9.18 16.53
C SER A 29 9.88 8.06 17.18
N ALA A 30 9.11 8.40 18.22
CA ALA A 30 8.06 7.50 18.70
C ALA A 30 6.96 7.35 17.63
N PRO A 31 6.17 6.27 17.67
CA PRO A 31 4.94 6.18 16.88
C PRO A 31 3.97 7.32 17.20
N SER A 32 3.16 7.71 16.23
CA SER A 32 2.14 8.74 16.45
C SER A 32 1.07 8.26 17.43
N HIS A 33 0.64 9.15 18.31
CA HIS A 33 -0.44 8.88 19.27
C HIS A 33 -1.84 9.16 18.70
N SER A 34 -1.93 9.95 17.63
CA SER A 34 -3.21 10.44 17.08
C SER A 34 -3.57 9.81 15.74
N ARG A 35 -2.62 9.21 15.03
CA ARG A 35 -2.83 8.56 13.74
C ARG A 35 -2.08 7.24 13.67
N VAL A 36 -2.74 6.22 13.11
CA VAL A 36 -2.04 5.05 12.56
C VAL A 36 -1.42 5.47 11.21
N ALA A 37 -0.12 5.27 11.07
CA ALA A 37 0.63 5.66 9.88
C ALA A 37 1.50 4.49 9.40
N TYR A 38 1.19 4.03 8.19
CA TYR A 38 2.00 3.09 7.45
C TYR A 38 2.78 3.82 6.33
N ALA A 39 4.05 3.49 6.19
CA ALA A 39 4.82 3.80 4.99
C ALA A 39 4.83 2.57 4.07
N ALA A 40 4.38 2.72 2.83
CA ALA A 40 4.53 1.69 1.81
C ALA A 40 5.96 1.73 1.28
N ALA A 41 6.77 0.74 1.66
CA ALA A 41 8.22 0.79 1.46
C ALA A 41 8.65 0.29 0.08
N HIS A 42 9.61 0.98 -0.53
CA HIS A 42 10.30 0.57 -1.76
C HIS A 42 11.21 -0.64 -1.51
N VAL A 43 11.81 -1.17 -2.58
CA VAL A 43 12.85 -2.20 -2.52
C VAL A 43 14.14 -1.68 -3.15
N VAL A 44 15.29 -2.18 -2.69
CA VAL A 44 16.59 -1.81 -3.26
C VAL A 44 17.04 -2.94 -4.16
N CYS A 45 17.24 -2.65 -5.45
CA CYS A 45 17.79 -3.62 -6.40
C CYS A 45 19.28 -3.86 -6.13
N ASP A 46 19.73 -5.10 -6.25
CA ASP A 46 21.16 -5.43 -6.26
C ASP A 46 21.78 -4.92 -7.59
N PRO A 47 22.66 -3.91 -7.55
CA PRO A 47 23.22 -3.34 -8.78
C PRO A 47 24.24 -4.25 -9.46
N LEU A 48 24.68 -5.33 -8.81
CA LEU A 48 25.65 -6.30 -9.34
C LEU A 48 24.99 -7.56 -9.91
N ALA A 49 23.70 -7.76 -9.64
CA ALA A 49 22.93 -8.87 -10.19
C ALA A 49 22.44 -8.57 -11.62
N GLU A 50 22.12 -9.62 -12.38
CA GLU A 50 21.51 -9.52 -13.71
C GLU A 50 20.02 -9.13 -13.64
N ASN A 51 19.76 -7.93 -13.13
CA ASN A 51 18.47 -7.29 -13.19
C ASN A 51 18.21 -6.82 -14.63
N GLY A 52 17.09 -7.24 -15.22
CA GLY A 52 16.72 -6.91 -16.59
C GLY A 52 15.21 -6.77 -16.74
N PRO A 53 14.71 -6.08 -17.78
CA PRO A 53 13.27 -5.83 -17.96
C PRO A 53 12.40 -7.09 -18.02
N VAL A 54 13.00 -8.25 -18.30
CA VAL A 54 12.35 -9.56 -18.39
C VAL A 54 12.96 -10.59 -17.43
N SER A 55 13.94 -10.19 -16.62
CA SER A 55 14.60 -11.07 -15.64
C SER A 55 13.90 -10.94 -14.28
N PRO A 56 13.94 -11.97 -13.43
CA PRO A 56 13.50 -11.86 -12.05
C PRO A 56 14.25 -10.74 -11.32
N ALA A 57 13.56 -10.03 -10.43
CA ALA A 57 14.18 -9.00 -9.61
C ALA A 57 15.10 -9.62 -8.55
N HIS A 58 16.34 -9.15 -8.50
CA HIS A 58 17.30 -9.45 -7.45
C HIS A 58 17.45 -8.24 -6.54
N LEU A 59 17.10 -8.42 -5.26
CA LEU A 59 17.15 -7.37 -4.26
C LEU A 59 18.48 -7.39 -3.51
N ASP A 60 18.99 -6.20 -3.20
CA ASP A 60 19.92 -6.02 -2.10
C ASP A 60 19.11 -6.14 -0.80
N TRP A 61 19.15 -7.34 -0.21
CA TRP A 61 18.38 -7.64 0.99
C TRP A 61 18.82 -6.81 2.19
N ASP A 62 20.12 -6.55 2.36
CA ASP A 62 20.62 -5.83 3.51
C ASP A 62 20.17 -4.37 3.44
N ALA A 63 20.27 -3.72 2.28
CA ALA A 63 19.78 -2.37 2.08
C ALA A 63 18.24 -2.28 2.20
N THR A 64 17.53 -3.24 1.60
CA THR A 64 16.06 -3.32 1.65
C THR A 64 15.57 -3.44 3.09
N MET A 65 16.17 -4.32 3.90
CA MET A 65 15.80 -4.52 5.30
C MET A 65 16.24 -3.35 6.19
N ALA A 66 17.44 -2.80 5.97
CA ALA A 66 17.91 -1.61 6.69
C ALA A 66 16.93 -0.44 6.56
N TYR A 67 16.28 -0.31 5.40
CA TYR A 67 15.27 0.72 5.21
C TYR A 67 13.97 0.48 5.99
N ARG A 68 13.51 -0.77 6.16
CA ARG A 68 12.38 -1.09 7.05
C ARG A 68 12.70 -0.70 8.50
N HIS A 69 13.91 -1.03 8.95
CA HIS A 69 14.40 -0.62 10.28
C HIS A 69 14.46 0.90 10.42
N HIS A 70 14.83 1.63 9.37
CA HIS A 70 14.77 3.09 9.37
C HIS A 70 13.34 3.61 9.56
N LEU A 71 12.36 3.08 8.82
CA LEU A 71 10.95 3.46 8.96
C LEU A 71 10.40 3.14 10.36
N TRP A 72 10.71 1.96 10.91
CA TRP A 72 10.33 1.61 12.28
C TRP A 72 10.99 2.51 13.32
N SER A 73 12.26 2.91 13.12
CA SER A 73 12.96 3.85 14.01
C SER A 73 12.34 5.25 14.04
N LEU A 74 11.60 5.61 12.97
CA LEU A 74 10.82 6.84 12.86
C LEU A 74 9.37 6.68 13.33
N GLY A 75 9.00 5.52 13.89
CA GLY A 75 7.69 5.29 14.48
C GLY A 75 6.59 4.88 13.50
N PHE A 76 6.92 4.64 12.23
CA PHE A 76 5.95 4.12 11.26
C PHE A 76 5.70 2.63 11.47
N SER A 77 4.52 2.17 11.09
CA SER A 77 4.36 0.77 10.67
C SER A 77 4.77 0.64 9.20
N VAL A 78 5.19 -0.55 8.77
CA VAL A 78 5.54 -0.81 7.37
C VAL A 78 4.37 -1.48 6.65
N ALA A 79 3.98 -0.94 5.50
CA ALA A 79 3.12 -1.64 4.56
C ALA A 79 4.01 -2.34 3.52
N GLU A 80 4.20 -3.64 3.70
CA GLU A 80 5.19 -4.45 3.00
C GLU A 80 4.62 -5.01 1.69
N ALA A 81 5.49 -5.08 0.67
CA ALA A 81 5.17 -5.66 -0.63
C ALA A 81 3.93 -5.06 -1.33
N MET A 82 3.78 -3.74 -1.21
CA MET A 82 2.75 -2.93 -1.86
C MET A 82 3.22 -2.42 -3.24
N ASP A 83 2.42 -1.60 -3.92
CA ASP A 83 2.74 -1.04 -5.25
C ASP A 83 4.05 -0.25 -5.28
N THR A 84 4.39 0.43 -4.18
CA THR A 84 5.68 1.13 -4.01
C THR A 84 6.88 0.19 -4.07
N ALA A 85 6.73 -1.07 -3.68
CA ALA A 85 7.72 -2.13 -3.85
C ALA A 85 7.73 -2.73 -5.27
N GLN A 86 7.02 -2.11 -6.23
CA GLN A 86 6.87 -2.56 -7.61
C GLN A 86 6.16 -3.92 -7.75
N ARG A 87 5.27 -4.24 -6.80
CA ARG A 87 4.48 -5.46 -6.79
C ARG A 87 3.64 -5.57 -8.06
N GLY A 88 3.71 -6.71 -8.76
CA GLY A 88 3.00 -6.91 -10.03
C GLY A 88 3.56 -6.12 -11.23
N MET A 89 4.63 -5.33 -11.04
CA MET A 89 5.29 -4.53 -12.10
C MET A 89 6.82 -4.66 -12.04
N GLY A 90 7.33 -5.83 -11.66
CA GLY A 90 8.76 -6.14 -11.62
C GLY A 90 9.15 -7.11 -10.51
N LEU A 91 8.42 -7.07 -9.39
CA LEU A 91 8.62 -8.00 -8.27
C LEU A 91 7.63 -9.16 -8.36
N ASP A 92 8.14 -10.38 -8.62
CA ASP A 92 7.33 -11.59 -8.68
C ASP A 92 6.92 -12.11 -7.28
N TRP A 93 5.94 -13.01 -7.24
CA TRP A 93 5.45 -13.55 -5.97
C TRP A 93 6.52 -14.31 -5.17
N LYS A 94 7.46 -14.99 -5.83
CA LYS A 94 8.50 -15.76 -5.13
C LYS A 94 9.44 -14.85 -4.34
N VAL A 95 9.93 -13.77 -4.98
CA VAL A 95 10.77 -12.77 -4.31
C VAL A 95 9.96 -12.02 -3.26
N THR A 96 8.71 -11.72 -3.57
CA THR A 96 7.81 -11.05 -2.62
C THR A 96 7.56 -11.86 -1.35
N GLY A 97 7.31 -13.16 -1.47
CA GLY A 97 7.12 -14.04 -0.31
C GLY A 97 8.34 -14.06 0.62
N GLU A 98 9.55 -13.99 0.05
CA GLU A 98 10.79 -13.88 0.83
C GLU A 98 10.93 -12.51 1.50
N LEU A 99 10.58 -11.43 0.82
CA LEU A 99 10.54 -10.07 1.41
C LEU A 99 9.58 -10.01 2.61
N ILE A 100 8.38 -10.56 2.47
CA ILE A 100 7.38 -10.64 3.53
C ILE A 100 7.93 -11.45 4.71
N ARG A 101 8.46 -12.65 4.47
CA ARG A 101 9.03 -13.51 5.51
C ARG A 101 10.09 -12.78 6.35
N ARG A 102 11.05 -12.13 5.69
CA ARG A 102 12.12 -11.38 6.36
C ARG A 102 11.57 -10.21 7.17
N SER A 103 10.69 -9.43 6.55
CA SER A 103 10.15 -8.21 7.17
C SER A 103 9.26 -8.51 8.36
N VAL A 104 8.44 -9.56 8.29
CA VAL A 104 7.62 -10.02 9.42
C VAL A 104 8.49 -10.57 10.56
N ALA A 105 9.54 -11.33 10.24
CA ALA A 105 10.46 -11.83 11.24
C ALA A 105 11.17 -10.69 12.00
N ASP A 106 11.66 -9.68 11.30
CA ASP A 106 12.32 -8.52 11.88
C ASP A 106 11.34 -7.66 12.69
N ALA A 107 10.16 -7.37 12.14
CA ALA A 107 9.12 -6.62 12.84
C ALA A 107 8.74 -7.29 14.17
N ARG A 108 8.57 -8.62 14.17
CA ARG A 108 8.28 -9.40 15.38
C ARG A 108 9.43 -9.34 16.39
N ALA A 109 10.68 -9.40 15.93
CA ALA A 109 11.85 -9.39 16.83
C ALA A 109 11.97 -8.08 17.62
N ILE A 110 11.52 -6.96 17.06
CA ILE A 110 11.58 -5.63 17.70
C ILE A 110 10.21 -5.11 18.17
N GLY A 111 9.13 -5.87 17.96
CA GLY A 111 7.76 -5.45 18.29
C GLY A 111 7.22 -4.30 17.45
N ALA A 112 7.67 -4.16 16.20
CA ALA A 112 7.22 -3.12 15.27
C ALA A 112 5.97 -3.51 14.48
N GLY A 113 5.24 -2.50 14.00
CA GLY A 113 4.04 -2.70 13.20
C GLY A 113 4.36 -3.03 11.73
N ILE A 114 3.65 -4.03 11.19
CA ILE A 114 3.73 -4.43 9.79
C ILE A 114 2.39 -4.97 9.29
N ALA A 115 2.06 -4.68 8.03
CA ALA A 115 1.00 -5.36 7.29
C ALA A 115 1.48 -5.62 5.86
N CYS A 116 1.10 -6.75 5.26
CA CYS A 116 1.71 -7.29 4.04
C CYS A 116 0.66 -7.41 2.93
N GLY A 117 1.02 -7.01 1.71
CA GLY A 117 0.17 -7.11 0.53
C GLY A 117 -0.12 -8.56 0.11
N ALA A 118 -1.38 -8.96 0.17
CA ALA A 118 -1.91 -10.20 -0.39
C ALA A 118 -2.72 -9.90 -1.64
N GLY A 119 -2.33 -10.46 -2.78
CA GLY A 119 -3.00 -10.28 -4.07
C GLY A 119 -3.18 -11.60 -4.80
N THR A 120 -3.15 -11.53 -6.13
CA THR A 120 -3.27 -12.70 -7.02
C THR A 120 -2.24 -12.65 -8.16
N ASP A 121 -1.12 -11.97 -7.95
CA ASP A 121 -0.10 -11.70 -8.97
C ASP A 121 0.70 -12.95 -9.38
N GLN A 122 0.55 -14.07 -8.67
CA GLN A 122 1.06 -15.37 -9.11
C GLN A 122 0.21 -16.00 -10.22
N LEU A 123 -1.03 -15.54 -10.42
CA LEU A 123 -1.86 -15.99 -11.53
C LEU A 123 -1.41 -15.34 -12.83
N ALA A 124 -1.06 -16.17 -13.81
CA ALA A 124 -0.82 -15.70 -15.16
C ALA A 124 -2.12 -15.12 -15.75
N SER A 125 -2.03 -13.92 -16.33
CA SER A 125 -3.14 -13.31 -17.05
C SER A 125 -3.53 -14.21 -18.23
N SER A 126 -4.74 -14.77 -18.19
CA SER A 126 -5.28 -15.60 -19.27
C SER A 126 -6.79 -15.46 -19.36
N ALA A 127 -7.34 -15.62 -20.57
CA ALA A 127 -8.79 -15.57 -20.80
C ALA A 127 -9.57 -16.72 -20.15
N ARG A 128 -8.90 -17.66 -19.47
CA ARG A 128 -9.51 -18.84 -18.83
C ARG A 128 -9.58 -18.73 -17.31
N VAL A 129 -9.05 -17.66 -16.72
CA VAL A 129 -9.10 -17.47 -15.27
C VAL A 129 -10.55 -17.41 -14.81
N THR A 130 -10.90 -18.25 -13.84
CA THR A 130 -12.22 -18.30 -13.21
C THR A 130 -12.20 -17.61 -11.85
N LEU A 131 -13.39 -17.35 -11.27
CA LEU A 131 -13.49 -16.81 -9.90
C LEU A 131 -12.88 -17.77 -8.86
N ASP A 132 -12.97 -19.08 -9.09
CA ASP A 132 -12.39 -20.09 -8.19
C ASP A 132 -10.85 -20.03 -8.23
N ASP A 133 -10.24 -19.82 -9.39
CA ASP A 133 -8.80 -19.62 -9.51
C ASP A 133 -8.33 -18.37 -8.74
N VAL A 134 -9.10 -17.28 -8.83
CA VAL A 134 -8.84 -16.03 -8.10
C VAL A 134 -8.95 -16.25 -6.59
N GLN A 135 -9.98 -16.96 -6.13
CA GLN A 135 -10.15 -17.28 -4.71
C GLN A 135 -8.97 -18.12 -4.20
N ALA A 136 -8.60 -19.18 -4.93
CA ALA A 136 -7.47 -20.03 -4.57
C ALA A 136 -6.15 -19.24 -4.49
N ALA A 137 -5.94 -18.29 -5.40
CA ALA A 137 -4.75 -17.44 -5.39
C ALA A 137 -4.70 -16.50 -4.17
N TYR A 138 -5.82 -15.90 -3.80
CA TYR A 138 -5.90 -15.12 -2.55
C TYR A 138 -5.70 -16.00 -1.33
N GLU A 139 -6.34 -17.17 -1.27
CA GLU A 139 -6.20 -18.13 -0.16
C GLU A 139 -4.73 -18.53 0.04
N GLU A 140 -3.99 -18.80 -1.05
CA GLU A 140 -2.55 -19.09 -1.01
C GLU A 140 -1.74 -17.95 -0.36
N GLN A 141 -1.88 -16.72 -0.86
CA GLN A 141 -1.08 -15.61 -0.35
C GLN A 141 -1.48 -15.21 1.07
N CYS A 142 -2.78 -15.21 1.38
CA CYS A 142 -3.28 -14.91 2.71
C CYS A 142 -2.77 -15.94 3.72
N SER A 143 -2.90 -17.23 3.41
CA SER A 143 -2.41 -18.32 4.27
C SER A 143 -0.90 -18.24 4.49
N PHE A 144 -0.13 -17.92 3.44
CA PHE A 144 1.30 -17.70 3.55
C PHE A 144 1.64 -16.57 4.53
N ILE A 145 1.03 -15.39 4.34
CA ILE A 145 1.27 -14.20 5.18
C ILE A 145 0.89 -14.48 6.63
N GLU A 146 -0.27 -15.08 6.88
CA GLU A 146 -0.71 -15.44 8.23
C GLU A 146 0.19 -16.51 8.87
N GLY A 147 0.69 -17.47 8.09
CA GLY A 147 1.63 -18.49 8.54
C GLY A 147 2.97 -17.92 9.01
N GLU A 148 3.44 -16.83 8.40
CA GLU A 148 4.61 -16.08 8.87
C GLU A 148 4.29 -15.18 10.08
N GLY A 149 3.00 -14.96 10.37
CA GLY A 149 2.48 -14.12 11.45
C GLY A 149 2.24 -12.67 11.04
N GLY A 150 2.16 -12.39 9.74
CA GLY A 150 1.88 -11.06 9.21
C GLY A 150 0.40 -10.72 9.18
N ARG A 151 0.07 -9.43 9.32
CA ARG A 151 -1.26 -8.90 9.04
C ARG A 151 -1.44 -8.68 7.54
N ILE A 152 -2.66 -8.87 7.02
CA ILE A 152 -2.94 -8.75 5.58
C ILE A 152 -3.40 -7.33 5.20
N ILE A 153 -2.82 -6.81 4.12
CA ILE A 153 -3.42 -5.78 3.25
C ILE A 153 -3.95 -6.53 2.02
N LEU A 154 -5.28 -6.61 1.88
CA LEU A 154 -5.92 -7.32 0.78
C LEU A 154 -5.92 -6.42 -0.46
N MET A 155 -4.99 -6.68 -1.37
CA MET A 155 -4.74 -5.90 -2.58
C MET A 155 -5.79 -6.18 -3.65
N ALA A 156 -6.06 -5.18 -4.49
CA ALA A 156 -6.85 -5.39 -5.70
C ALA A 156 -6.18 -6.42 -6.64
N SER A 157 -7.00 -7.22 -7.31
CA SER A 157 -6.59 -8.32 -8.18
C SER A 157 -6.86 -8.01 -9.66
N ARG A 158 -5.80 -7.94 -10.48
CA ARG A 158 -5.90 -7.86 -11.94
C ARG A 158 -6.68 -9.04 -12.54
N ALA A 159 -6.48 -10.22 -11.97
CA ALA A 159 -7.17 -11.44 -12.38
C ALA A 159 -8.69 -11.29 -12.18
N LEU A 160 -9.11 -10.83 -11.00
CA LEU A 160 -10.52 -10.57 -10.69
C LEU A 160 -11.11 -9.49 -11.60
N ALA A 161 -10.39 -8.38 -11.81
CA ALA A 161 -10.81 -7.31 -12.70
C ALA A 161 -11.08 -7.81 -14.13
N SER A 162 -10.29 -8.79 -14.58
CA SER A 162 -10.40 -9.36 -15.93
C SER A 162 -11.55 -10.37 -16.12
N CYS A 163 -11.91 -11.12 -15.07
CA CYS A 163 -12.88 -12.22 -15.18
C CYS A 163 -14.25 -11.91 -14.58
N ALA A 164 -14.35 -10.97 -13.64
CA ALA A 164 -15.62 -10.54 -13.06
C ALA A 164 -16.54 -9.93 -14.13
N ARG A 165 -17.82 -10.25 -14.05
CA ARG A 165 -18.87 -9.77 -14.97
C ARG A 165 -19.87 -8.87 -14.28
N THR A 166 -20.03 -9.02 -12.98
CA THR A 166 -20.98 -8.27 -12.16
C THR A 166 -20.36 -7.85 -10.83
N PRO A 167 -20.91 -6.84 -10.14
CA PRO A 167 -20.52 -6.52 -8.77
C PRO A 167 -20.66 -7.70 -7.80
N ASP A 168 -21.63 -8.59 -8.03
CA ASP A 168 -21.83 -9.78 -7.19
C ASP A 168 -20.64 -10.74 -7.23
N ASP A 169 -19.88 -10.79 -8.33
CA ASP A 169 -18.66 -11.60 -8.43
C ASP A 169 -17.56 -11.09 -7.47
N TYR A 170 -17.44 -9.76 -7.34
CA TYR A 170 -16.52 -9.15 -6.36
C TYR A 170 -16.99 -9.47 -4.94
N ILE A 171 -18.28 -9.31 -4.67
CA ILE A 171 -18.87 -9.62 -3.37
C ILE A 171 -18.60 -11.09 -3.01
N GLN A 172 -18.80 -12.02 -3.93
CA GLN A 172 -18.57 -13.46 -3.72
C GLN A 172 -17.10 -13.74 -3.36
N VAL A 173 -16.15 -13.19 -4.11
CA VAL A 173 -14.72 -13.41 -3.86
C VAL A 173 -14.29 -12.81 -2.52
N TYR A 174 -14.68 -11.57 -2.23
CA TYR A 174 -14.30 -10.92 -0.98
C TYR A 174 -14.99 -11.55 0.25
N ASP A 175 -16.26 -11.97 0.15
CA ASP A 175 -16.96 -12.71 1.22
C ASP A 175 -16.22 -14.01 1.57
N ARG A 176 -15.81 -14.76 0.55
CA ARG A 176 -15.04 -16.00 0.71
C ARG A 176 -13.71 -15.77 1.44
N ILE A 177 -12.96 -14.72 1.10
CA ILE A 177 -11.66 -14.45 1.73
C ILE A 177 -11.84 -13.87 3.14
N LEU A 178 -12.70 -12.86 3.32
CA LEU A 178 -12.90 -12.15 4.59
C LEU A 178 -13.51 -13.04 5.68
N THR A 179 -14.25 -14.08 5.33
CA THR A 179 -14.74 -15.07 6.30
C THR A 179 -13.63 -15.97 6.86
N GLN A 180 -12.53 -16.14 6.13
CA GLN A 180 -11.44 -17.06 6.47
C GLN A 180 -10.28 -16.40 7.22
N VAL A 181 -9.99 -15.12 6.94
CA VAL A 181 -8.87 -14.40 7.57
C VAL A 181 -8.97 -14.41 9.10
N SER A 182 -7.83 -14.66 9.75
CA SER A 182 -7.70 -14.82 11.20
C SER A 182 -7.72 -13.48 11.95
N GLN A 183 -7.29 -12.39 11.30
CA GLN A 183 -7.21 -11.05 11.86
C GLN A 183 -7.89 -10.02 10.93
N PRO A 184 -8.33 -8.85 11.46
CA PRO A 184 -8.89 -7.80 10.61
C PRO A 184 -7.88 -7.29 9.59
N VAL A 185 -8.26 -7.28 8.31
CA VAL A 185 -7.41 -6.89 7.18
C VAL A 185 -7.55 -5.40 6.84
N ILE A 186 -6.62 -4.87 6.07
CA ILE A 186 -6.78 -3.57 5.41
C ILE A 186 -7.15 -3.83 3.95
N LEU A 187 -8.32 -3.38 3.49
CA LEU A 187 -8.65 -3.43 2.06
C LEU A 187 -7.83 -2.40 1.29
N HIS A 188 -7.48 -2.69 0.04
CA HIS A 188 -6.78 -1.73 -0.82
C HIS A 188 -7.50 -1.57 -2.15
N TRP A 189 -8.04 -0.37 -2.38
CA TRP A 189 -8.60 0.04 -3.66
C TRP A 189 -7.59 0.89 -4.43
N LEU A 190 -6.94 0.28 -5.42
CA LEU A 190 -6.01 0.94 -6.34
C LEU A 190 -6.75 1.43 -7.59
N GLY A 191 -6.60 2.71 -7.91
CA GLY A 191 -7.18 3.30 -9.13
C GLY A 191 -6.42 2.91 -10.40
N ASP A 192 -7.11 2.98 -11.54
CA ASP A 192 -6.58 2.62 -12.86
C ASP A 192 -5.49 3.57 -13.38
N MET A 193 -5.37 4.77 -12.81
CA MET A 193 -4.24 5.68 -13.03
C MET A 193 -2.90 5.12 -12.53
N PHE A 194 -2.93 4.22 -11.54
CA PHE A 194 -1.76 3.49 -11.06
C PHE A 194 -1.60 2.17 -11.82
N ASP A 195 -2.71 1.48 -12.07
CA ASP A 195 -2.72 0.20 -12.75
C ASP A 195 -3.91 0.06 -13.72
N PRO A 196 -3.70 0.30 -15.03
CA PRO A 196 -4.77 0.24 -16.02
C PRO A 196 -5.50 -1.11 -16.09
N ALA A 197 -4.89 -2.20 -15.62
CA ALA A 197 -5.52 -3.52 -15.59
C ALA A 197 -6.60 -3.66 -14.48
N LEU A 198 -6.74 -2.65 -13.61
CA LEU A 198 -7.77 -2.58 -12.58
C LEU A 198 -8.95 -1.68 -12.96
N ALA A 199 -9.03 -1.22 -14.22
CA ALA A 199 -10.14 -0.40 -14.69
C ALA A 199 -11.50 -1.07 -14.43
N GLY A 200 -12.42 -0.33 -13.82
CA GLY A 200 -13.75 -0.84 -13.45
C GLY A 200 -13.78 -1.76 -12.24
N TYR A 201 -12.76 -1.71 -11.38
CA TYR A 201 -12.74 -2.48 -10.12
C TYR A 201 -14.02 -2.24 -9.31
N TRP A 202 -14.53 -3.29 -8.67
CA TRP A 202 -15.86 -3.37 -8.03
C TRP A 202 -17.07 -3.45 -8.99
N GLY A 203 -16.83 -3.66 -10.29
CA GLY A 203 -17.88 -4.01 -11.26
C GLY A 203 -18.53 -2.82 -11.97
N TYR A 204 -18.05 -1.60 -11.72
CA TYR A 204 -18.56 -0.39 -12.35
C TYR A 204 -17.41 0.50 -12.84
N GLN A 205 -17.61 1.14 -14.00
CA GLN A 205 -16.77 2.26 -14.45
C GLN A 205 -17.08 3.55 -13.69
N ASP A 206 -18.33 3.71 -13.27
CA ASP A 206 -18.75 4.80 -12.39
C ASP A 206 -18.24 4.54 -10.97
N LEU A 207 -17.36 5.42 -10.49
CA LEU A 207 -16.70 5.26 -9.20
C LEU A 207 -17.66 5.42 -8.02
N ASP A 208 -18.78 6.12 -8.16
CA ASP A 208 -19.77 6.24 -7.08
C ASP A 208 -20.53 4.91 -6.91
N ALA A 209 -20.92 4.26 -8.01
CA ALA A 209 -21.49 2.92 -7.99
C ALA A 209 -20.49 1.85 -7.51
N ALA A 210 -19.22 1.94 -7.92
CA ALA A 210 -18.15 1.08 -7.43
C ALA A 210 -17.96 1.24 -5.90
N MET A 211 -17.99 2.48 -5.40
CA MET A 211 -17.89 2.78 -3.97
C MET A 211 -19.03 2.13 -3.18
N MET A 212 -20.26 2.15 -3.69
CA MET A 212 -21.39 1.48 -3.03
C MET A 212 -21.17 -0.04 -2.92
N THR A 213 -20.61 -0.67 -3.95
CA THR A 213 -20.26 -2.10 -3.89
C THR A 213 -19.19 -2.37 -2.83
N CYS A 214 -18.13 -1.56 -2.81
CA CYS A 214 -17.06 -1.67 -1.81
C CYS A 214 -17.58 -1.47 -0.38
N LEU A 215 -18.39 -0.43 -0.14
CA LEU A 215 -19.02 -0.16 1.16
C LEU A 215 -19.91 -1.32 1.61
N SER A 216 -20.67 -1.95 0.69
CA SER A 216 -21.51 -3.11 1.04
C SER A 216 -20.70 -4.32 1.57
N ILE A 217 -19.49 -4.53 1.04
CA ILE A 217 -18.56 -5.57 1.52
C ILE A 217 -18.03 -5.17 2.90
N ILE A 218 -17.63 -3.90 3.05
CA ILE A 218 -17.14 -3.37 4.33
C ILE A 218 -18.18 -3.50 5.44
N GLU A 219 -19.43 -3.15 5.18
CA GLU A 219 -20.52 -3.24 6.15
C GLU A 219 -20.77 -4.69 6.58
N ARG A 220 -20.78 -5.64 5.64
CA ARG A 220 -21.00 -7.06 5.93
C ARG A 220 -19.88 -7.68 6.76
N HIS A 221 -18.65 -7.23 6.58
CA HIS A 221 -17.46 -7.81 7.18
C HIS A 221 -16.72 -6.83 8.10
N ALA A 222 -17.41 -5.86 8.70
CA ALA A 222 -16.79 -4.79 9.49
C ALA A 222 -15.87 -5.33 10.62
N ALA A 223 -16.21 -6.45 11.24
CA ALA A 223 -15.39 -7.09 12.27
C ALA A 223 -14.08 -7.74 11.74
N LYS A 224 -14.01 -7.98 10.43
CA LYS A 224 -12.86 -8.57 9.72
C LYS A 224 -12.07 -7.53 8.93
N ILE A 225 -12.42 -6.25 9.03
CA ILE A 225 -11.79 -5.17 8.29
C ILE A 225 -11.34 -4.09 9.29
N ASP A 226 -10.04 -3.86 9.35
CA ASP A 226 -9.45 -2.77 10.11
C ASP A 226 -9.69 -1.41 9.47
N GLY A 227 -9.63 -1.40 8.15
CA GLY A 227 -9.75 -0.20 7.36
C GLY A 227 -9.66 -0.47 5.86
N ILE A 228 -9.76 0.61 5.10
CA ILE A 228 -9.56 0.62 3.65
C ILE A 228 -8.57 1.73 3.28
N LYS A 229 -7.61 1.39 2.44
CA LYS A 229 -6.80 2.35 1.68
C LYS A 229 -7.45 2.63 0.34
N ILE A 230 -7.64 3.91 0.02
CA ILE A 230 -8.05 4.32 -1.34
C ILE A 230 -6.92 5.08 -2.02
N SER A 231 -6.62 4.69 -3.26
CA SER A 231 -5.59 5.30 -4.11
C SER A 231 -6.26 5.81 -5.40
N LEU A 232 -7.17 6.77 -5.25
CA LEU A 232 -7.93 7.37 -6.36
C LEU A 232 -7.52 8.83 -6.66
N LEU A 233 -6.57 9.38 -5.90
CA LEU A 233 -6.06 10.76 -6.01
C LEU A 233 -7.16 11.84 -6.09
N ASN A 234 -8.22 11.64 -5.31
CA ASN A 234 -9.36 12.53 -5.25
C ASN A 234 -9.84 12.68 -3.79
N ALA A 235 -9.49 13.82 -3.18
CA ALA A 235 -9.79 14.11 -1.78
C ALA A 235 -11.31 14.09 -1.48
N ASP A 236 -12.14 14.66 -2.36
CA ASP A 236 -13.60 14.72 -2.15
C ASP A 236 -14.21 13.32 -2.08
N ARG A 237 -13.74 12.40 -2.92
CA ARG A 237 -14.17 10.99 -2.90
C ARG A 237 -13.74 10.28 -1.62
N GLU A 238 -12.52 10.52 -1.15
CA GLU A 238 -12.08 9.97 0.14
C GLU A 238 -12.93 10.49 1.30
N ILE A 239 -13.20 11.80 1.32
CA ILE A 239 -14.02 12.45 2.34
C ILE A 239 -15.45 11.90 2.29
N ALA A 240 -16.03 11.72 1.10
CA ALA A 240 -17.33 11.11 0.94
C ALA A 240 -17.34 9.68 1.49
N MET A 241 -16.35 8.86 1.13
CA MET A 241 -16.29 7.47 1.57
C MET A 241 -16.08 7.33 3.08
N ARG A 242 -15.15 8.10 3.68
CA ARG A 242 -14.86 7.98 5.13
C ARG A 242 -16.05 8.31 6.02
N ARG A 243 -16.99 9.16 5.54
CA ARG A 243 -18.23 9.51 6.25
C ARG A 243 -19.27 8.38 6.24
N HIS A 244 -19.12 7.39 5.35
CA HIS A 244 -20.00 6.23 5.24
C HIS A 244 -19.39 4.96 5.86
N LEU A 245 -18.13 4.99 6.30
CA LEU A 245 -17.50 3.82 6.91
C LEU A 245 -18.16 3.47 8.25
N PRO A 246 -18.32 2.16 8.57
CA PRO A 246 -18.69 1.74 9.91
C PRO A 246 -17.70 2.31 10.95
N PRO A 247 -18.14 2.68 12.17
CA PRO A 247 -17.27 3.36 13.15
C PRO A 247 -15.97 2.63 13.52
N ALA A 248 -15.92 1.31 13.36
CA ALA A 248 -14.75 0.49 13.66
C ALA A 248 -13.75 0.39 12.49
N VAL A 249 -14.13 0.83 11.29
CA VAL A 249 -13.34 0.70 10.06
C VAL A 249 -12.66 2.02 9.75
N ARG A 250 -11.33 2.00 9.66
CA ARG A 250 -10.50 3.17 9.39
C ARG A 250 -10.48 3.53 7.90
N MET A 251 -10.49 4.81 7.61
CA MET A 251 -10.01 5.30 6.31
C MET A 251 -8.49 5.46 6.39
N TYR A 252 -7.75 4.81 5.49
CA TYR A 252 -6.33 5.07 5.26
C TYR A 252 -6.21 5.87 3.96
N THR A 253 -5.70 7.10 4.02
CA THR A 253 -5.43 7.84 2.80
C THR A 253 -4.29 7.17 2.04
N GLY A 254 -4.53 6.92 0.75
CA GLY A 254 -3.52 6.57 -0.25
C GLY A 254 -3.32 7.70 -1.26
N ASP A 255 -3.79 8.92 -0.94
CA ASP A 255 -3.70 10.10 -1.79
C ASP A 255 -2.39 10.86 -1.50
N ASP A 256 -1.36 10.57 -2.28
CA ASP A 256 -0.04 11.21 -2.15
C ASP A 256 -0.05 12.71 -2.55
N PHE A 257 -1.15 13.26 -3.08
CA PHE A 257 -1.30 14.69 -3.40
C PHE A 257 -1.95 15.47 -2.25
N ASN A 258 -2.95 14.89 -1.59
CA ASN A 258 -3.82 15.58 -0.64
C ASN A 258 -3.67 15.11 0.81
N TYR A 259 -2.75 14.18 1.08
CA TYR A 259 -2.57 13.57 2.41
C TYR A 259 -2.50 14.54 3.61
N PRO A 260 -1.86 15.75 3.55
CA PRO A 260 -1.78 16.59 4.74
C PRO A 260 -3.17 17.04 5.23
N GLU A 261 -4.05 17.42 4.29
CA GLU A 261 -5.43 17.83 4.60
C GLU A 261 -6.27 16.64 5.06
N LEU A 262 -6.16 15.51 4.36
CA LEU A 262 -6.94 14.31 4.66
C LEU A 262 -6.59 13.73 6.03
N ILE A 263 -5.30 13.70 6.39
CA ILE A 263 -4.80 13.25 7.70
C ILE A 263 -5.20 14.23 8.79
N ARG A 264 -5.10 15.54 8.56
CA ARG A 264 -5.55 16.55 9.53
C ARG A 264 -7.04 16.40 9.82
N GLY A 265 -7.84 16.18 8.78
CA GLY A 265 -9.28 16.00 8.86
C GLY A 265 -10.08 17.29 8.86
N ASP A 266 -11.40 17.11 8.91
CA ASP A 266 -12.42 18.16 9.00
C ASP A 266 -13.23 18.02 10.30
N GLU A 267 -14.31 18.79 10.42
CA GLU A 267 -15.20 18.76 11.60
C GLU A 267 -15.90 17.41 11.83
N GLN A 268 -15.97 16.55 10.81
CA GLN A 268 -16.66 15.26 10.86
C GLN A 268 -15.70 14.08 11.07
N GLY A 269 -14.43 14.21 10.67
CA GLY A 269 -13.45 13.17 10.89
C GLY A 269 -12.14 13.38 10.14
N TYR A 270 -11.28 12.38 10.24
CA TYR A 270 -9.94 12.39 9.63
C TYR A 270 -9.65 11.02 9.01
N SER A 271 -8.61 11.00 8.18
CA SER A 271 -8.05 9.76 7.64
C SER A 271 -6.76 9.38 8.40
N HIS A 272 -6.52 8.09 8.57
CA HIS A 272 -5.21 7.53 8.86
C HIS A 272 -4.36 7.48 7.60
N ALA A 273 -3.12 6.96 7.65
CA ALA A 273 -2.21 7.00 6.51
C ALA A 273 -1.67 5.62 6.12
N LEU A 274 -1.69 5.31 4.82
CA LEU A 274 -0.90 4.24 4.20
C LEU A 274 -0.40 4.77 2.86
N LEU A 275 0.77 5.40 2.87
CA LEU A 275 1.23 6.24 1.77
C LEU A 275 2.58 5.79 1.20
N GLY A 276 2.73 5.95 -0.12
CA GLY A 276 4.02 5.80 -0.78
C GLY A 276 4.91 7.01 -0.50
N ILE A 277 4.37 8.23 -0.45
CA ILE A 277 5.18 9.43 -0.19
C ILE A 277 5.82 9.41 1.19
N PHE A 278 5.22 8.74 2.18
CA PHE A 278 5.80 8.56 3.52
C PHE A 278 7.10 7.75 3.53
N ASP A 279 7.34 6.93 2.50
CA ASP A 279 8.67 6.39 2.23
C ASP A 279 9.65 7.54 1.95
N ALA A 280 9.42 8.31 0.89
CA ALA A 280 10.36 9.31 0.41
C ALA A 280 10.62 10.48 1.38
N ILE A 281 9.65 10.81 2.23
CA ILE A 281 9.74 11.93 3.19
C ILE A 281 9.65 11.49 4.65
N ALA A 282 10.03 10.25 4.97
CA ALA A 282 9.83 9.65 6.30
C ALA A 282 10.22 10.55 7.49
N PRO A 283 11.40 11.22 7.50
CA PRO A 283 11.76 12.09 8.64
C PRO A 283 10.82 13.29 8.81
N ALA A 284 10.39 13.90 7.71
CA ALA A 284 9.48 15.05 7.73
C ALA A 284 8.07 14.63 8.16
N ALA A 285 7.57 13.50 7.63
CA ALA A 285 6.29 12.94 8.01
C ALA A 285 6.26 12.51 9.48
N ALA A 286 7.33 11.90 9.99
CA ALA A 286 7.45 11.53 11.40
C ALA A 286 7.40 12.77 12.31
N ALA A 287 8.15 13.82 11.97
CA ALA A 287 8.10 15.08 12.71
C ALA A 287 6.69 15.70 12.73
N ALA A 288 6.01 15.71 11.58
CA ALA A 288 4.67 16.27 11.47
C ALA A 288 3.60 15.45 12.21
N LEU A 289 3.73 14.13 12.27
CA LEU A 289 2.81 13.24 12.99
C LEU A 289 2.94 13.31 14.52
N GLN A 290 4.03 13.90 15.02
CA GLN A 290 4.27 14.17 16.44
C GLN A 290 3.84 15.57 16.88
N ALA A 291 3.68 16.50 15.94
CA ALA A 291 3.28 17.89 16.20
C ALA A 291 1.78 18.02 16.50
#